data_AF-E6UK89-F1
#
_entry.id   AF-E6UK89-F1
#
_cell.length_a   1.000
_cell.length_b   1.000
_cell.length_c   1.000
_cell.angle_alpha   90.00
_cell.angle_beta   90.00
_cell.angle_gamma   90.00
#
_symmetry.space_group_name_H-M   'P 1'
#
loop_
_entity.id
_entity.type
_entity.pdbx_description
1 polymer ?
#
loop_
_entity_poly.entity_id
_entity_poly.type
_entity_poly.pdbx_seq_one_letter_code
_entity_poly.pdbx_strand_id
1 'polypeptide(L)'
;MKHTKRLLAAVMALTMVSAIAPMSAFATDITQDTPAPKEGTMNVTYSVNPTYTVTIPASVELGGTATLSTSNVNLATGKKILVKLTAAANTVTGTNFTVKTADAATATYQVKKGDTALALNDTAFEFAYDGTTKTGSGSLSFTEPTDAKFAGTYTDQLTFTISVE
;
A
#
# COMPACT_ATOMS: atom_id res chain seq x y z
N MET A 1 33.10 -21.64 20.82
CA MET A 1 32.92 -20.42 19.98
C MET A 1 32.37 -20.89 18.65
N LYS A 2 31.25 -20.43 18.08
CA LYS A 2 30.45 -19.22 18.25
C LYS A 2 28.98 -19.58 18.01
N HIS A 3 28.12 -19.10 18.89
CA HIS A 3 26.69 -18.93 18.64
C HIS A 3 26.48 -18.04 17.40
N THR A 4 25.36 -18.16 16.70
CA THR A 4 24.27 -17.15 16.80
C THR A 4 23.13 -17.43 15.81
N LYS A 5 21.93 -17.25 16.34
CA LYS A 5 20.59 -17.46 15.79
C LYS A 5 20.32 -16.50 14.62
N ARG A 6 19.61 -16.94 13.57
CA ARG A 6 19.10 -16.04 12.52
C ARG A 6 17.75 -15.46 12.94
N LEU A 7 17.72 -14.14 12.98
CA LEU A 7 16.70 -13.26 13.55
C LEU A 7 15.36 -13.31 12.81
N LEU A 8 14.28 -13.36 13.58
CA LEU A 8 12.97 -12.76 13.28
C LEU A 8 13.11 -11.23 13.09
N ALA A 9 12.42 -10.64 12.12
CA ALA A 9 11.99 -9.21 12.07
C ALA A 9 11.43 -8.89 10.66
N ALA A 10 10.44 -8.03 10.44
CA ALA A 10 9.58 -7.24 11.31
C ALA A 10 8.40 -6.70 10.46
N VAL A 11 7.16 -6.85 10.95
CA VAL A 11 6.00 -6.12 10.43
C VAL A 11 6.07 -4.71 11.04
N MET A 12 6.46 -3.71 10.26
CA MET A 12 6.32 -2.31 10.66
C MET A 12 4.86 -1.89 10.50
N ALA A 13 4.03 -2.17 11.51
CA ALA A 13 2.80 -1.41 11.70
C ALA A 13 3.18 -0.06 12.30
N LEU A 14 3.32 0.96 11.44
CA LEU A 14 3.59 2.33 11.86
C LEU A 14 2.32 2.93 12.48
N THR A 15 2.09 2.67 13.77
CA THR A 15 1.00 3.32 14.52
C THR A 15 1.45 4.74 14.88
N MET A 16 1.17 5.71 14.01
CA MET A 16 1.28 7.13 14.36
C MET A 16 0.18 7.46 15.37
N VAL A 17 0.54 7.51 16.65
CA VAL A 17 -0.30 8.13 17.69
C VAL A 17 -0.12 9.64 17.57
N SER A 18 -0.97 10.30 16.80
CA SER A 18 -1.05 11.76 16.81
C SER A 18 -1.75 12.20 18.09
N ALA A 19 -1.00 12.76 19.04
CA ALA A 19 -1.58 13.40 20.21
C ALA A 19 -2.44 14.59 19.78
N ILE A 20 -3.76 14.50 20.01
CA ILE A 20 -4.66 15.63 19.80
C ILE A 20 -4.39 16.60 20.95
N ALA A 21 -3.65 17.69 20.69
CA ALA A 21 -3.48 18.73 21.70
C ALA A 21 -4.85 19.39 21.98
N PRO A 22 -5.25 19.59 23.25
CA PRO A 22 -6.48 20.30 23.56
C PRO A 22 -6.35 21.76 23.12
N MET A 23 -7.24 22.19 22.22
CA MET A 23 -7.30 23.58 21.77
C MET A 23 -7.87 24.42 22.91
N SER A 24 -7.19 25.50 23.29
CA SER A 24 -7.72 26.46 24.27
C SER A 24 -8.82 27.29 23.63
N ALA A 25 -9.99 27.40 24.27
CA ALA A 25 -11.08 28.26 23.81
C ALA A 25 -10.92 29.66 24.41
N PHE A 26 -10.75 30.68 23.57
CA PHE A 26 -10.73 32.08 24.00
C PHE A 26 -12.10 32.71 23.72
N ALA A 27 -12.70 33.29 24.76
CA ALA A 27 -13.97 34.01 24.64
C ALA A 27 -13.71 35.45 24.15
N THR A 28 -14.61 35.94 23.29
CA THR A 28 -14.73 37.36 22.99
C THR A 28 -15.80 37.93 23.92
N ASP A 29 -15.48 39.04 24.60
CA ASP A 29 -16.44 39.75 25.44
C ASP A 29 -17.56 40.39 24.61
N ILE A 30 -18.82 40.21 25.05
CA ILE A 30 -19.98 40.87 24.48
C ILE A 30 -20.41 41.98 25.44
N THR A 31 -20.15 43.24 25.07
CA THR A 31 -20.54 44.40 25.87
C THR A 31 -21.92 44.90 25.45
N GLN A 32 -22.91 44.91 26.35
CA GLN A 32 -24.25 45.42 26.04
C GLN A 32 -24.39 46.91 26.38
N ASP A 33 -24.52 47.75 25.35
CA ASP A 33 -24.56 49.22 25.44
C ASP A 33 -25.85 49.83 24.85
N THR A 34 -26.70 49.00 24.24
CA THR A 34 -27.99 49.38 23.66
C THR A 34 -29.05 48.33 23.98
N PRO A 35 -30.35 48.63 23.87
CA PRO A 35 -31.43 47.64 24.07
C PRO A 35 -31.51 46.57 22.99
N ALA A 36 -30.79 46.73 21.87
CA ALA A 36 -30.76 45.76 20.79
C ALA A 36 -29.99 44.50 21.22
N PRO A 37 -30.42 43.29 20.80
CA PRO A 37 -29.65 42.07 21.03
C PRO A 37 -28.28 42.13 20.35
N LYS A 38 -27.24 41.61 21.02
CA LYS A 38 -25.90 41.40 20.45
C LYS A 38 -25.62 39.91 20.28
N GLU A 39 -24.89 39.55 19.23
CA GLU A 39 -24.56 38.16 18.90
C GLU A 39 -23.11 37.83 19.28
N GLY A 40 -22.88 36.58 19.65
CA GLY A 40 -21.55 35.98 19.81
C GLY A 40 -21.48 34.68 19.03
N THR A 41 -20.32 34.40 18.44
CA THR A 41 -20.10 33.19 17.63
C THR A 41 -18.93 32.37 18.19
N MET A 42 -18.99 31.06 18.01
CA MET A 42 -17.94 30.12 18.39
C MET A 42 -17.76 29.11 17.27
N ASN A 43 -16.51 28.85 16.87
CA ASN A 43 -16.19 27.79 15.93
C ASN A 43 -15.96 26.48 16.67
N VAL A 44 -16.65 25.42 16.25
CA VAL A 44 -16.45 24.05 16.75
C VAL A 44 -15.73 23.25 15.67
N THR A 45 -14.62 22.63 16.02
CA THR A 45 -13.81 21.86 15.05
C THR A 45 -13.53 20.44 15.56
N TYR A 46 -13.51 19.48 14.64
CA TYR A 46 -13.15 18.09 14.87
C TYR A 46 -12.35 17.61 13.65
N SER A 47 -11.22 16.94 13.87
CA SER A 47 -10.35 16.45 12.80
C SER A 47 -10.28 14.93 12.83
N VAL A 48 -10.34 14.32 11.65
CA VAL A 48 -10.20 12.89 11.45
C VAL A 48 -8.99 12.65 10.56
N ASN A 49 -8.05 11.84 11.04
CA ASN A 49 -6.88 11.44 10.26
C ASN A 49 -7.23 10.31 9.29
N PRO A 50 -6.58 10.25 8.11
CA PRO A 50 -6.75 9.14 7.19
C PRO A 50 -6.18 7.84 7.78
N THR A 51 -6.85 6.73 7.54
CA THR A 51 -6.42 5.38 7.98
C THR A 51 -6.62 4.38 6.85
N TYR A 52 -5.69 3.43 6.69
CA TYR A 52 -5.85 2.30 5.78
C TYR A 52 -4.84 1.19 6.10
N THR A 53 -5.12 -0.02 5.64
CA THR A 53 -4.20 -1.16 5.66
C THR A 53 -4.13 -1.73 4.25
N VAL A 54 -2.92 -2.05 3.76
CA VAL A 54 -2.70 -2.78 2.52
C VAL A 54 -2.06 -4.13 2.85
N THR A 55 -2.61 -5.21 2.32
CA THR A 55 -2.06 -6.56 2.46
C THR A 55 -1.46 -6.99 1.12
N ILE A 56 -0.19 -7.39 1.16
CA ILE A 56 0.57 -7.95 0.04
C ILE A 56 1.05 -9.34 0.49
N PRO A 57 0.75 -10.43 -0.24
CA PRO A 57 1.24 -11.75 0.09
C PRO A 57 2.78 -11.80 0.11
N ALA A 58 3.34 -12.55 1.04
CA ALA A 58 4.80 -12.66 1.18
C ALA A 58 5.46 -13.43 0.01
N SER A 59 4.71 -14.31 -0.65
CA SER A 59 5.20 -15.15 -1.73
C SER A 59 4.06 -15.63 -2.64
N VAL A 60 4.41 -16.03 -3.85
CA VAL A 60 3.54 -16.67 -4.83
C VAL A 60 4.38 -17.64 -5.67
N GLU A 61 3.79 -18.75 -6.07
CA GLU A 61 4.41 -19.67 -7.03
C GLU A 61 4.12 -19.21 -8.47
N LEU A 62 5.10 -19.32 -9.37
CA LEU A 62 4.90 -19.00 -10.77
C LEU A 62 3.89 -19.98 -11.40
N GLY A 63 3.03 -19.48 -12.29
CA GLY A 63 1.81 -20.16 -12.74
C GLY A 63 0.60 -19.86 -11.84
N GLY A 64 0.82 -19.30 -10.66
CA GLY A 64 -0.22 -18.98 -9.68
C GLY A 64 -0.75 -17.55 -9.74
N THR A 65 -1.53 -17.19 -8.72
CA THR A 65 -2.10 -15.85 -8.51
C THR A 65 -1.82 -15.35 -7.10
N ALA A 66 -1.68 -14.03 -6.95
CA ALA A 66 -1.57 -13.35 -5.67
C ALA A 66 -2.68 -12.30 -5.55
N THR A 67 -3.34 -12.24 -4.39
CA THR A 67 -4.37 -11.22 -4.12
C THR A 67 -3.79 -10.11 -3.27
N LEU A 68 -3.84 -8.88 -3.80
CA LEU A 68 -3.59 -7.66 -3.07
C LEU A 68 -4.91 -7.15 -2.49
N SER A 69 -4.91 -6.64 -1.26
CA SER A 69 -6.15 -6.14 -0.64
C SER A 69 -5.94 -4.91 0.23
N THR A 70 -7.03 -4.17 0.42
CA THR A 70 -7.13 -3.07 1.37
C THR A 70 -8.19 -3.35 2.42
N SER A 71 -7.97 -2.85 3.64
CA SER A 71 -8.97 -2.86 4.70
C SER A 71 -8.87 -1.61 5.56
N ASN A 72 -9.91 -1.35 6.37
CA ASN A 72 -9.98 -0.21 7.29
C ASN A 72 -9.77 1.14 6.59
N VAL A 73 -10.17 1.25 5.32
CA VAL A 73 -9.94 2.46 4.52
C VAL A 73 -10.87 3.57 5.00
N ASN A 74 -10.27 4.71 5.33
CA ASN A 74 -10.93 5.98 5.59
C ASN A 74 -10.00 7.08 5.07
N LEU A 75 -10.35 7.65 3.91
CA LEU A 75 -9.57 8.70 3.26
C LEU A 75 -10.43 9.95 3.07
N ALA A 76 -9.79 11.08 2.74
CA ALA A 76 -10.52 12.26 2.28
C ALA A 76 -11.28 11.96 0.97
N THR A 77 -12.36 12.71 0.73
CA THR A 77 -13.19 12.57 -0.48
C THR A 77 -12.34 12.67 -1.75
N GLY A 78 -12.58 11.76 -2.69
CA GLY A 78 -11.89 11.73 -3.98
C GLY A 78 -10.48 11.15 -3.94
N LYS A 79 -10.01 10.68 -2.76
CA LYS A 79 -8.71 10.03 -2.62
C LYS A 79 -8.76 8.54 -2.94
N LYS A 80 -7.65 8.02 -3.42
CA LYS A 80 -7.48 6.60 -3.73
C LYS A 80 -6.16 6.05 -3.23
N ILE A 81 -6.13 4.74 -2.98
CA ILE A 81 -4.90 4.00 -2.68
C ILE A 81 -4.37 3.44 -4.00
N LEU A 82 -3.08 3.63 -4.25
CA LEU A 82 -2.36 3.01 -5.36
C LEU A 82 -1.29 2.08 -4.83
N VAL A 83 -1.19 0.91 -5.44
CA VAL A 83 -0.10 -0.04 -5.25
C VAL A 83 0.60 -0.22 -6.59
N LYS A 84 1.83 0.26 -6.69
CA LYS A 84 2.64 0.19 -7.92
C LYS A 84 3.73 -0.85 -7.77
N LEU A 85 3.97 -1.65 -8.81
CA LEU A 85 5.12 -2.56 -8.88
C LEU A 85 6.35 -1.75 -9.26
N THR A 86 7.22 -1.42 -8.31
CA THR A 86 8.26 -0.40 -8.50
C THR A 86 9.66 -0.97 -8.70
N ALA A 87 9.93 -2.18 -8.22
CA ALA A 87 11.20 -2.85 -8.48
C ALA A 87 11.07 -4.37 -8.51
N ALA A 88 12.08 -5.01 -9.09
CA ALA A 88 12.37 -6.43 -8.95
C ALA A 88 13.86 -6.58 -8.60
N ALA A 89 14.21 -7.66 -7.89
CA ALA A 89 15.60 -7.92 -7.51
C ALA A 89 16.45 -8.39 -8.69
N ASN A 90 15.84 -9.09 -9.64
CA ASN A 90 16.48 -9.54 -10.87
C ASN A 90 16.18 -8.62 -12.06
N THR A 91 16.76 -8.96 -13.21
CA THR A 91 16.61 -8.20 -14.47
C THR A 91 15.15 -8.13 -14.93
N VAL A 92 14.74 -6.93 -15.36
CA VAL A 92 13.46 -6.67 -16.02
C VAL A 92 13.71 -6.02 -17.38
N THR A 93 13.07 -6.53 -18.43
CA THR A 93 13.10 -5.99 -19.79
C THR A 93 11.68 -5.81 -20.30
N GLY A 94 11.20 -4.56 -20.30
CA GLY A 94 9.79 -4.26 -20.61
C GLY A 94 8.86 -4.89 -19.56
N THR A 95 7.99 -5.80 -19.99
CA THR A 95 7.08 -6.56 -19.12
C THR A 95 7.63 -7.93 -18.71
N ASN A 96 8.84 -8.30 -19.15
CA ASN A 96 9.46 -9.57 -18.84
C ASN A 96 10.37 -9.47 -17.61
N PHE A 97 10.06 -10.26 -16.59
CA PHE A 97 10.81 -10.39 -15.35
C PHE A 97 11.63 -11.68 -15.36
N THR A 98 12.68 -11.70 -14.57
CA THR A 98 13.60 -12.85 -14.50
C THR A 98 13.55 -13.48 -13.12
N VAL A 99 13.37 -14.79 -13.04
CA VAL A 99 13.73 -15.54 -11.83
C VAL A 99 15.12 -16.15 -12.00
N LYS A 100 15.85 -16.30 -10.89
CA LYS A 100 17.24 -16.76 -10.89
C LYS A 100 17.48 -17.83 -9.83
N THR A 101 18.26 -18.85 -10.17
CA THR A 101 18.79 -19.83 -9.20
C THR A 101 20.03 -19.30 -8.48
N ALA A 102 20.46 -19.99 -7.42
CA ALA A 102 21.74 -19.68 -6.75
C ALA A 102 22.93 -19.74 -7.72
N ASP A 103 22.93 -20.69 -8.66
CA ASP A 103 23.98 -20.88 -9.67
C ASP A 103 23.80 -20.01 -10.93
N ALA A 104 22.96 -18.97 -10.83
CA ALA A 104 22.72 -17.97 -11.87
C ALA A 104 22.04 -18.44 -13.16
N ALA A 105 21.50 -19.65 -13.21
CA ALA A 105 20.53 -20.00 -14.25
C ALA A 105 19.28 -19.13 -14.12
N THR A 106 18.75 -18.69 -15.26
CA THR A 106 17.59 -17.78 -15.34
C THR A 106 16.41 -18.41 -16.08
N ALA A 107 15.22 -17.92 -15.79
CA ALA A 107 13.99 -18.19 -16.55
C ALA A 107 13.11 -16.94 -16.52
N THR A 108 12.25 -16.80 -17.52
CA THR A 108 11.47 -15.57 -17.76
C THR A 108 10.01 -15.76 -17.35
N TYR A 109 9.43 -14.76 -16.69
CA TYR A 109 8.01 -14.72 -16.38
C TYR A 109 7.43 -13.31 -16.57
N GLN A 110 6.11 -13.20 -16.58
CA GLN A 110 5.37 -11.95 -16.59
C GLN A 110 4.46 -11.87 -15.38
N VAL A 111 4.33 -10.66 -14.84
CA VAL A 111 3.28 -10.30 -13.87
C VAL A 111 2.14 -9.66 -14.65
N LYS A 112 0.91 -10.13 -14.43
CA LYS A 112 -0.27 -9.61 -15.13
C LYS A 112 -1.36 -9.17 -14.18
N LYS A 113 -2.08 -8.12 -14.59
CA LYS A 113 -3.35 -7.68 -14.00
C LYS A 113 -4.46 -8.01 -14.99
N GLY A 114 -5.23 -9.06 -14.72
CA GLY A 114 -6.07 -9.67 -15.75
C GLY A 114 -5.20 -10.18 -16.91
N ASP A 115 -5.49 -9.72 -18.13
CA ASP A 115 -4.73 -10.10 -19.33
C ASP A 115 -3.56 -9.15 -19.64
N THR A 116 -3.47 -8.01 -18.95
CA THR A 116 -2.44 -7.00 -19.20
C THR A 116 -1.16 -7.32 -18.44
N ALA A 117 -0.05 -7.47 -19.17
CA ALA A 117 1.28 -7.59 -18.56
C ALA A 117 1.74 -6.23 -18.02
N LEU A 118 2.30 -6.25 -16.80
CA LEU A 118 2.78 -5.06 -16.11
C LEU A 118 4.28 -4.85 -16.36
N ALA A 119 4.69 -3.60 -16.50
CA ALA A 119 6.07 -3.16 -16.41
C ALA A 119 6.35 -2.56 -15.02
N LEU A 120 7.62 -2.23 -14.75
CA LEU A 120 7.96 -1.44 -13.57
C LEU A 120 7.28 -0.06 -13.62
N ASN A 121 6.80 0.38 -12.47
CA ASN A 121 6.01 1.57 -12.19
C ASN A 121 4.53 1.51 -12.62
N ASP A 122 4.08 0.39 -13.19
CA ASP A 122 2.66 0.21 -13.46
C ASP A 122 1.85 -0.01 -12.16
N THR A 123 0.59 0.40 -12.21
CA THR A 123 -0.37 0.22 -11.12
C THR A 123 -0.87 -1.22 -11.08
N ALA A 124 -0.37 -1.98 -10.10
CA ALA A 124 -0.76 -3.34 -9.83
C ALA A 124 -2.17 -3.43 -9.21
N PHE A 125 -2.50 -2.51 -8.30
CA PHE A 125 -3.81 -2.44 -7.66
C PHE A 125 -4.19 -0.99 -7.35
N GLU A 126 -5.48 -0.68 -7.47
CA GLU A 126 -6.06 0.62 -7.16
C GLU A 126 -7.34 0.41 -6.35
N PHE A 127 -7.53 1.24 -5.33
CA PHE A 127 -8.76 1.30 -4.56
C PHE A 127 -9.22 2.75 -4.41
N ALA A 128 -10.29 3.11 -5.12
CA ALA A 128 -10.94 4.41 -5.00
C ALA A 128 -11.89 4.41 -3.80
N TYR A 129 -11.69 5.32 -2.84
CA TYR A 129 -12.55 5.42 -1.67
C TYR A 129 -13.79 6.27 -1.98
N ASP A 130 -14.97 5.67 -1.82
CA ASP A 130 -16.27 6.31 -2.07
C ASP A 130 -16.89 6.96 -0.81
N GLY A 131 -16.20 6.90 0.34
CA GLY A 131 -16.71 7.37 1.63
C GLY A 131 -17.37 6.30 2.50
N THR A 132 -17.64 5.11 1.97
CA THR A 132 -18.38 4.03 2.64
C THR A 132 -17.70 2.67 2.55
N THR A 133 -17.20 2.29 1.38
CA THR A 133 -16.52 1.02 1.13
C THR A 133 -15.14 1.07 1.77
N LYS A 134 -14.90 0.20 2.76
CA LYS A 134 -13.66 0.18 3.55
C LYS A 134 -12.69 -0.93 3.18
N THR A 135 -13.04 -1.77 2.20
CA THR A 135 -12.26 -2.93 1.78
C THR A 135 -12.28 -3.07 0.25
N GLY A 136 -11.18 -3.52 -0.32
CA GLY A 136 -11.09 -3.87 -1.73
C GLY A 136 -10.02 -4.91 -1.99
N SER A 137 -10.05 -5.54 -3.15
CA SER A 137 -9.06 -6.55 -3.55
C SER A 137 -8.87 -6.61 -5.05
N GLY A 138 -7.67 -6.99 -5.48
CA GLY A 138 -7.34 -7.27 -6.87
C GLY A 138 -6.33 -8.39 -6.98
N SER A 139 -6.44 -9.19 -8.03
CA SER A 139 -5.54 -10.32 -8.27
C SER A 139 -4.51 -10.00 -9.33
N LEU A 140 -3.29 -10.43 -9.09
CA LEU A 140 -2.21 -10.53 -10.06
C LEU A 140 -1.99 -12.00 -10.42
N SER A 141 -1.71 -12.29 -11.68
CA SER A 141 -1.26 -13.60 -12.13
C SER A 141 0.21 -13.56 -12.53
N PHE A 142 0.90 -14.68 -12.32
CA PHE A 142 2.32 -14.84 -12.58
C PHE A 142 2.48 -15.99 -13.57
N THR A 143 3.04 -15.74 -14.75
CA THR A 143 3.13 -16.79 -15.77
C THR A 143 4.14 -17.86 -15.38
N GLU A 144 3.85 -19.11 -15.72
CA GLU A 144 4.82 -20.20 -15.61
C GLU A 144 5.93 -20.04 -16.67
N PRO A 145 7.22 -20.06 -16.29
CA PRO A 145 8.32 -20.02 -17.25
C PRO A 145 8.38 -21.29 -18.10
N THR A 146 8.71 -21.14 -19.39
CA THR A 146 8.90 -22.27 -20.32
C THR A 146 10.33 -22.38 -20.84
N ASP A 147 11.21 -21.46 -20.45
CA ASP A 147 12.59 -21.32 -20.91
C ASP A 147 13.64 -21.80 -19.90
N ALA A 148 13.22 -22.37 -18.77
CA ALA A 148 14.11 -22.92 -17.75
C ALA A 148 14.92 -24.10 -18.31
N LYS A 149 16.26 -24.01 -18.23
CA LYS A 149 17.18 -25.04 -18.77
C LYS A 149 17.61 -26.09 -17.75
N PHE A 150 17.54 -25.77 -16.46
CA PHE A 150 18.05 -26.61 -15.39
C PHE A 150 16.98 -26.77 -14.31
N ALA A 151 16.98 -27.91 -13.62
CA ALA A 151 16.17 -28.10 -12.42
C ALA A 151 16.76 -27.29 -11.26
N GLY A 152 15.89 -26.74 -10.40
CA GLY A 152 16.31 -25.99 -9.22
C GLY A 152 15.25 -25.00 -8.77
N THR A 153 15.53 -24.33 -7.65
CA THR A 153 14.67 -23.26 -7.14
C THR A 153 15.08 -21.94 -7.75
N TYR A 154 14.17 -21.35 -8.52
CA TYR A 154 14.33 -20.03 -9.10
C TYR A 154 13.55 -19.02 -8.24
N THR A 155 14.19 -17.91 -7.88
CA THR A 155 13.57 -16.87 -7.04
C THR A 155 13.72 -15.50 -7.67
N ASP A 156 12.75 -14.63 -7.40
CA ASP A 156 12.81 -13.18 -7.59
C ASP A 156 12.11 -12.51 -6.40
N GLN A 157 12.41 -11.25 -6.15
CA GLN A 157 11.78 -10.44 -5.11
C GLN A 157 11.24 -9.18 -5.74
N LEU A 158 9.92 -9.02 -5.69
CA LEU A 158 9.22 -7.84 -6.19
C LEU A 158 8.99 -6.83 -5.06
N THR A 159 9.16 -5.56 -5.39
CA THR A 159 8.89 -4.44 -4.48
C THR A 159 7.67 -3.67 -4.97
N PHE A 160 6.74 -3.43 -4.04
CA PHE A 160 5.55 -2.63 -4.29
C PHE A 160 5.60 -1.35 -3.45
N THR A 161 5.29 -0.22 -4.06
CA THR A 161 5.13 1.07 -3.36
C THR A 161 3.65 1.38 -3.21
N ILE A 162 3.27 1.83 -2.00
CA ILE A 162 1.90 2.21 -1.66
C ILE A 162 1.84 3.73 -1.50
N SER A 163 0.87 4.38 -2.14
CA SER A 163 0.61 5.81 -1.99
C SER A 163 -0.90 6.11 -1.90
N VAL A 164 -1.21 7.31 -1.40
CA VAL A 164 -2.55 7.90 -1.47
C VAL A 164 -2.49 9.13 -2.37
N GLU A 165 -3.39 9.21 -3.34
CA GLU A 165 -3.50 10.31 -4.30
C GLU A 165 -4.89 10.95 -4.27
#